data_AF-A0A2X1K0V7-F1
#
_entry.id   AF-A0A2X1K0V7-F1
#
_cell.length_a   1.000
_cell.length_b   1.000
_cell.length_c   1.000
_cell.angle_alpha   90.00
_cell.angle_beta   90.00
_cell.angle_gamma   90.00
#
_symmetry.space_group_name_H-M   'P 1'
#
loop_
_entity.id
_entity.type
_entity.pdbx_description
1 polymer ?
#
loop_
_entity_poly.entity_id
_entity_poly.type
_entity_poly.pdbx_seq_one_letter_code
_entity_poly.pdbx_strand_id
1 'polypeptide(L)'
;MPEMDGIKALKEMRSHETRTPVILMTAYAEVETAVEALRCGAFDYVIKPFDLDELNLIVQRALQLQSMKKEIRHLHQATEHQLAMGAHSHQQPGDDGHLQRHRQNCPFSGQRLD
;
A
#
# COMPACT_ATOMS: atom_id res chain seq x y z
N MET A 1 -0.55 -20.09 25.64
CA MET A 1 -0.17 -21.23 24.78
C MET A 1 1.25 -21.59 25.13
N PRO A 2 1.53 -22.83 25.56
CA PRO A 2 2.85 -23.20 26.09
C PRO A 2 3.95 -23.32 25.01
N GLU A 3 3.61 -23.44 23.72
CA GLU A 3 4.59 -23.71 22.66
C GLU A 3 5.03 -22.49 21.85
N MET A 4 4.24 -21.41 21.84
CA MET A 4 4.52 -20.24 21.00
C MET A 4 4.42 -18.94 21.78
N ASP A 5 5.52 -18.20 21.78
CA ASP A 5 5.63 -16.86 22.32
C ASP A 5 4.78 -15.89 21.49
N GLY A 6 4.00 -15.03 22.17
CA GLY A 6 3.08 -14.09 21.53
C GLY A 6 3.78 -13.09 20.63
N ILE A 7 5.05 -12.76 20.91
CA ILE A 7 5.86 -11.90 20.04
C ILE A 7 6.22 -12.62 18.74
N LYS A 8 6.57 -13.92 18.79
CA LYS A 8 6.85 -14.70 17.57
C LYS A 8 5.62 -14.78 16.67
N ALA A 9 4.45 -15.05 17.27
CA ALA A 9 3.18 -15.04 16.54
C ALA A 9 2.90 -13.67 15.89
N LEU A 10 3.14 -12.57 16.61
CA LEU A 10 2.99 -11.22 16.05
C LEU A 10 3.93 -10.98 14.86
N LYS A 11 5.21 -11.39 14.97
CA LYS A 11 6.19 -11.26 13.89
C LYS A 11 5.76 -12.04 12.64
N GLU A 12 5.26 -13.25 12.82
CA GLU A 12 4.74 -14.08 11.71
C GLU A 12 3.49 -13.45 11.06
N MET A 13 2.52 -13.00 11.87
CA MET A 13 1.33 -12.32 11.36
C MET A 13 1.69 -11.05 10.56
N ARG A 14 2.69 -10.30 11.02
CA ARG A 14 3.20 -9.11 10.35
C ARG A 14 3.99 -9.44 9.07
N SER A 15 4.73 -10.56 9.05
CA SER A 15 5.39 -11.08 7.85
C SER A 15 4.40 -11.42 6.73
N HIS A 16 3.17 -11.81 7.07
CA HIS A 16 2.10 -12.06 6.10
C HIS A 16 1.34 -10.79 5.67
N GLU A 17 1.87 -9.59 5.96
CA GLU A 17 1.23 -8.30 5.70
C GLU A 17 -0.19 -8.18 6.27
N THR A 18 -0.45 -8.88 7.38
CA THR A 18 -1.77 -8.85 8.03
C THR A 18 -2.07 -7.42 8.50
N ARG A 19 -3.12 -6.81 7.94
CA ARG A 19 -3.56 -5.44 8.27
C ARG A 19 -4.45 -5.37 9.52
N THR A 20 -4.70 -6.52 10.15
CA THR A 20 -5.49 -6.63 11.36
C THR A 20 -4.71 -6.01 12.54
N PRO A 21 -5.35 -5.17 13.37
CA PRO A 21 -4.75 -4.73 14.63
C PRO A 21 -4.64 -5.94 15.57
N VAL A 22 -3.47 -6.13 16.15
CA VAL A 22 -3.18 -7.24 17.08
C VAL A 22 -2.91 -6.64 18.44
N ILE A 23 -3.68 -7.04 19.45
CA ILE A 23 -3.49 -6.62 20.84
C ILE A 23 -2.85 -7.79 21.57
N LEU A 24 -1.65 -7.60 22.12
CA LEU A 24 -0.96 -8.63 22.87
C LEU A 24 -1.41 -8.59 24.33
N MET A 25 -1.74 -9.74 24.90
CA MET A 25 -2.20 -9.85 26.29
C MET A 25 -1.34 -10.85 27.05
N THR A 26 -0.81 -10.46 28.21
CA THR A 26 0.05 -11.33 29.03
C THR A 26 -0.22 -11.18 30.53
N ALA A 27 0.08 -12.24 31.28
CA ALA A 27 0.10 -12.21 32.76
C ALA A 27 1.49 -11.89 33.32
N TYR A 28 2.52 -11.92 32.49
CA TYR A 28 3.90 -11.63 32.86
C TYR A 28 4.33 -10.36 32.13
N ALA A 29 4.42 -9.26 32.88
CA ALA A 29 4.63 -7.92 32.37
C ALA A 29 6.10 -7.51 32.50
N GLU A 30 6.92 -7.96 31.56
CA GLU A 30 8.22 -7.33 31.37
C GLU A 30 8.04 -6.12 30.43
N VAL A 31 8.45 -4.94 30.91
CA VAL A 31 8.40 -3.69 30.15
C VAL A 31 9.14 -3.84 28.81
N GLU A 32 10.22 -4.60 28.81
CA GLU A 32 11.01 -4.89 27.62
C GLU A 32 10.20 -5.65 26.55
N THR A 33 9.42 -6.64 26.95
CA THR A 33 8.50 -7.40 26.09
C THR A 33 7.37 -6.51 25.54
N ALA A 34 6.84 -5.59 26.36
CA ALA A 34 5.82 -4.64 25.92
C ALA A 34 6.35 -3.71 24.83
N VAL A 35 7.56 -3.16 25.05
CA VAL A 35 8.24 -2.31 24.06
C VAL A 35 8.55 -3.09 22.80
N GLU A 36 9.04 -4.32 22.90
CA GLU A 36 9.30 -5.17 21.74
C GLU A 36 8.03 -5.44 20.94
N ALA A 37 6.91 -5.76 21.61
CA ALA A 37 5.63 -5.99 20.94
C ALA A 37 5.18 -4.76 20.15
N LEU A 38 5.24 -3.56 20.75
CA LEU A 38 4.91 -2.31 20.06
C LEU A 38 5.85 -2.05 18.87
N ARG A 39 7.16 -2.29 19.02
CA ARG A 39 8.13 -2.16 17.92
C ARG A 39 7.89 -3.15 16.78
N CYS A 40 7.41 -4.34 17.09
CA CYS A 40 7.00 -5.35 16.11
C CYS A 40 5.64 -5.02 15.46
N GLY A 41 5.01 -3.91 15.87
CA GLY A 41 3.76 -3.44 15.31
C GLY A 41 2.53 -4.01 16.00
N ALA A 42 2.59 -4.39 17.28
CA ALA A 42 1.37 -4.58 18.06
C ALA A 42 0.57 -3.26 18.06
N PHE A 43 -0.75 -3.38 18.02
CA PHE A 43 -1.64 -2.22 18.17
C PHE A 43 -1.60 -1.71 19.61
N ASP A 44 -1.68 -2.64 20.56
CA ASP A 44 -1.60 -2.33 21.98
C ASP A 44 -1.12 -3.56 22.77
N TYR A 45 -0.74 -3.32 24.03
CA TYR A 45 -0.25 -4.33 24.95
C TYR A 45 -0.99 -4.24 26.28
N VAL A 46 -1.68 -5.32 26.67
CA VAL A 46 -2.53 -5.36 27.86
C VAL A 46 -1.98 -6.37 28.88
N ILE A 47 -1.82 -5.90 30.11
CA ILE A 47 -1.35 -6.73 31.23
C ILE A 47 -2.55 -7.21 32.03
N LYS A 48 -2.57 -8.49 32.43
CA LYS A 48 -3.54 -8.98 33.41
C LYS A 48 -3.06 -8.67 34.84
N PRO A 49 -3.96 -8.25 35.75
CA PRO A 49 -5.39 -7.99 35.55
C PRO A 49 -5.63 -6.64 34.85
N PHE A 50 -6.57 -6.61 33.91
CA PHE A 50 -7.03 -5.40 33.21
C PHE A 50 -8.50 -5.12 33.53
N ASP A 51 -8.91 -3.88 33.34
CA ASP A 51 -10.33 -3.51 33.38
C ASP A 51 -11.01 -3.81 32.04
N LEU A 52 -12.25 -4.31 32.08
CA LEU A 52 -13.05 -4.53 30.88
C LEU A 52 -13.35 -3.22 30.13
N ASP A 53 -13.49 -2.12 30.85
CA ASP A 53 -13.73 -0.80 30.26
C ASP A 53 -12.50 -0.31 29.49
N GLU A 54 -11.30 -0.55 30.04
CA GLU A 54 -10.03 -0.25 29.37
C GLU A 54 -9.87 -1.11 28.10
N LEU A 55 -10.12 -2.42 28.19
CA LEU A 55 -10.06 -3.30 27.03
C LEU A 55 -11.07 -2.89 25.95
N ASN A 56 -12.30 -2.54 26.34
CA ASN A 56 -13.31 -2.06 25.40
C ASN A 56 -12.86 -0.79 24.67
N LEU A 57 -12.24 0.15 25.39
CA LEU A 57 -11.71 1.37 24.79
C LEU A 57 -10.60 1.07 23.77
N ILE A 58 -9.68 0.16 24.10
CA ILE A 58 -8.59 -0.26 23.20
C ILE A 58 -9.17 -0.90 21.94
N VAL A 59 -10.14 -1.82 22.10
CA VAL A 59 -10.80 -2.50 20.97
C VAL A 59 -11.56 -1.50 20.09
N GLN A 60 -12.29 -0.55 20.67
CA GLN A 60 -12.99 0.48 19.91
C GLN A 60 -12.02 1.31 19.08
N ARG A 61 -10.91 1.76 19.68
CA ARG A 61 -9.85 2.49 18.97
C ARG A 61 -9.24 1.66 17.83
N ALA A 62 -9.02 0.37 18.06
CA ALA A 62 -8.48 -0.55 17.05
C ALA A 62 -9.42 -0.67 15.84
N LEU A 63 -10.72 -0.79 16.08
CA LEU A 63 -11.75 -0.89 15.04
C LEU A 63 -11.91 0.41 14.26
N GLN A 64 -11.93 1.55 14.96
CA GLN A 64 -11.99 2.88 14.35
C GLN A 64 -10.79 3.13 13.42
N LEU A 65 -9.58 2.78 13.86
CA LEU A 65 -8.39 2.92 13.01
C LEU A 65 -8.49 2.03 11.76
N GLN A 66 -9.06 0.84 11.89
CA GLN A 66 -9.29 -0.09 10.79
C GLN A 66 -10.28 0.48 9.76
N SER A 67 -11.40 1.04 10.22
CA SER A 67 -12.42 1.64 9.33
C SER A 67 -11.85 2.85 8.59
N MET A 68 -11.18 3.77 9.29
CA MET A 68 -10.56 4.95 8.67
C MET A 68 -9.51 4.55 7.63
N LYS A 69 -8.62 3.60 7.95
CA LYS A 69 -7.62 3.10 7.00
C LYS A 69 -8.27 2.44 5.79
N LYS A 70 -9.44 1.80 5.94
CA LYS A 70 -10.18 1.20 4.83
C LYS A 70 -10.78 2.25 3.92
N GLU A 71 -11.38 3.29 4.49
CA GLU A 71 -11.95 4.41 3.76
C GLU A 71 -10.90 5.19 2.96
N ILE A 72 -9.75 5.52 3.57
CA ILE A 72 -8.62 6.16 2.87
C ILE A 72 -8.19 5.34 1.66
N ARG A 73 -8.10 4.01 1.78
CA ARG A 73 -7.74 3.14 0.65
C ARG A 73 -8.80 3.17 -0.45
N HIS A 74 -10.07 3.11 -0.11
CA HIS A 74 -11.15 3.17 -1.09
C HIS A 74 -11.14 4.50 -1.86
N LEU A 75 -10.91 5.62 -1.16
CA LEU A 75 -10.81 6.94 -1.78
C LEU A 75 -9.59 7.05 -2.70
N HIS A 76 -8.41 6.60 -2.25
CA HIS A 76 -7.20 6.61 -3.09
C HIS A 76 -7.36 5.75 -4.35
N GLN A 77 -7.95 4.56 -4.21
CA GLN A 77 -8.21 3.67 -5.35
C GLN A 77 -9.18 4.30 -6.36
N ALA A 78 -10.23 4.99 -5.89
CA ALA A 78 -11.18 5.66 -6.78
C ALA A 78 -10.54 6.82 -7.56
N THR A 79 -9.69 7.61 -6.90
CA THR A 79 -8.97 8.73 -7.52
C THR A 79 -7.94 8.24 -8.56
N GLU A 80 -7.17 7.20 -8.24
CA GLU A 80 -6.22 6.60 -9.18
C GLU A 80 -6.95 6.04 -10.42
N HIS A 81 -8.13 5.44 -10.24
CA HIS A 81 -8.95 4.95 -11.36
C HIS A 81 -9.47 6.09 -12.25
N GLN A 82 -9.88 7.23 -11.65
CA GLN A 82 -10.34 8.39 -12.42
C GLN A 82 -9.22 9.03 -13.26
N LEU A 83 -8.00 9.10 -12.72
CA LEU A 83 -6.83 9.58 -13.45
C LEU A 83 -6.43 8.64 -14.61
N ALA A 84 -6.56 7.33 -14.42
CA ALA A 84 -6.30 6.36 -15.48
C ALA A 84 -7.36 6.38 -16.60
N MET A 85 -8.63 6.67 -16.28
CA MET A 85 -9.71 6.72 -17.28
C MET A 85 -9.80 8.05 -18.05
N GLY A 86 -9.27 9.15 -17.50
CA GLY A 86 -9.27 10.47 -18.15
C GLY A 86 -8.24 10.64 -19.28
N ALA A 87 -7.27 9.74 -19.42
CA ALA A 87 -6.16 9.87 -20.37
C ALA A 87 -6.50 9.45 -21.82
N HIS A 88 -7.73 9.01 -22.12
CA HIS A 88 -8.12 8.51 -23.45
C HIS A 88 -9.04 9.42 -24.28
N SER A 89 -9.40 10.63 -23.81
CA SER A 89 -10.38 11.49 -24.52
C SER A 89 -9.80 12.80 -25.08
N HIS A 90 -8.60 12.77 -25.67
CA HIS A 90 -8.14 13.88 -26.51
C HIS A 90 -7.42 13.37 -27.77
N GLN A 91 -8.20 12.83 -28.72
CA GLN A 91 -7.81 12.77 -30.11
C GLN A 91 -8.48 13.94 -30.82
N GLN A 92 -7.69 14.91 -31.30
CA GLN A 92 -7.66 15.41 -32.67
C GLN A 92 -6.82 16.70 -32.72
N PRO A 93 -5.96 16.84 -33.74
CA PRO A 93 -6.14 17.98 -34.62
C PRO A 93 -6.36 17.48 -36.05
N GLY A 94 -7.48 17.90 -36.63
CA GLY A 94 -7.68 17.88 -38.06
C GLY A 94 -6.96 19.07 -38.70
N ASP A 95 -6.41 18.77 -39.87
CA ASP A 95 -6.24 19.63 -41.04
C ASP A 95 -5.39 20.90 -40.90
N ASP A 96 -4.22 20.86 -41.54
CA ASP A 96 -3.82 21.93 -42.46
C ASP A 96 -2.88 21.32 -43.51
N GLY A 97 -3.47 20.98 -44.65
CA GLY A 97 -2.72 20.68 -45.85
C GLY A 97 -1.83 21.86 -46.26
N HIS A 98 -0.56 21.60 -46.53
CA HIS A 98 0.17 22.26 -47.61
C HIS A 98 1.52 21.60 -47.91
N LEU A 99 1.82 21.59 -49.21
CA LEU A 99 3.09 21.30 -49.89
C LEU A 99 3.38 19.84 -50.30
N GLN A 100 2.84 19.52 -51.49
CA GLN A 100 3.67 19.01 -52.58
C GLN A 100 5.11 19.58 -52.52
N ARG A 101 6.12 18.73 -52.68
CA ARG A 101 6.99 18.74 -53.88
C ARG A 101 7.71 17.41 -54.08
N HIS A 102 7.48 16.88 -55.28
CA HIS A 102 8.44 16.21 -56.16
C HIS A 102 9.12 14.91 -55.73
N ARG A 103 8.47 13.83 -56.16
CA ARG A 103 9.11 12.70 -56.84
C ARG A 103 9.97 13.22 -58.01
N GLN A 104 11.30 13.15 -57.88
CA GLN A 104 12.26 13.08 -58.99
C GLN A 104 13.36 12.09 -58.55
N ASN A 105 13.31 10.84 -59.02
CA ASN A 105 13.99 10.36 -60.23
C ASN A 105 15.43 9.89 -59.92
N CYS A 106 15.62 8.57 -59.74
CA CYS A 106 16.88 7.87 -60.04
C CYS A 106 17.23 8.08 -61.54
N PRO A 107 18.44 7.79 -62.10
CA PRO A 107 19.48 6.82 -61.66
C PRO A 107 20.95 7.26 -61.95
N PHE A 108 21.92 6.34 -61.80
CA PHE A 108 23.35 6.43 -62.20
C PHE A 108 24.22 7.42 -61.39
N SER A 109 25.50 7.22 -61.09
CA SER A 109 26.55 6.35 -61.63
C SER A 109 27.65 6.22 -60.58
N GLY A 110 28.37 5.10 -60.56
CA GLY A 110 29.29 4.73 -59.50
C GLY A 110 30.55 5.56 -59.34
N GLN A 111 31.30 5.23 -58.30
CA GLN A 111 32.76 5.17 -58.34
C GLN A 111 33.31 4.36 -57.15
N ARG A 112 34.40 3.69 -57.48
CA ARG A 112 35.25 2.76 -56.73
C ARG A 112 36.38 3.59 -56.08
N LEU A 113 37.17 2.97 -55.18
CA LEU A 113 38.43 3.43 -54.52
C LEU A 113 38.17 4.14 -53.18
N ASP A 114 38.77 3.78 -52.03
CA ASP A 114 39.96 2.96 -51.71
C ASP A 114 39.69 2.02 -50.51
#